data_AF-A0A3N5H578-F1
#
_entry.id   AF-A0A3N5H578-F1
#
_cell.length_a   1.000
_cell.length_b   1.000
_cell.length_c   1.000
_cell.angle_alpha   90.00
_cell.angle_beta   90.00
_cell.angle_gamma   90.00
#
_symmetry.space_group_name_H-M   'P 1'
#
loop_
_entity.id
_entity.type
_entity.pdbx_description
1 polymer ?
#
loop_
_entity_poly.entity_id
_entity_poly.type
_entity_poly.pdbx_seq_one_letter_code
_entity_poly.pdbx_strand_id
1 'polypeptide(L)'
;MTLPPAAALVLLLRLSLAAEPAADPIDISAVREKLVVVEDGQGHYIAVLPFGDSIWDHLYWSQDGRDFYQQRVFGGGSSGTESFDRSFWEPRVRGRSGASFGMHDATYKLWCGERATEFKPLEQGKATAMVGGAKFHPPRWKYRAYALARDDAGTYYYVDRRRDEGSMEFRLYSGPRGSMKPLKMVNVVSDSEGDIFSTKAGELRLVLDKKESAWVQKGKRQQLKSLPVEDNVALIYSDLGVYTGQPLGTPCDLL
;
A
#
# COMPACT_ATOMS: atom_id res chain seq x y z
N MET A 1 -40.59 -18.36 42.45
CA MET A 1 -39.81 -19.02 41.39
C MET A 1 -39.60 -18.01 40.27
N THR A 2 -38.45 -17.36 40.25
CA THR A 2 -38.08 -16.29 39.30
C THR A 2 -37.07 -16.86 38.30
N LEU A 3 -37.41 -16.87 37.00
CA LEU A 3 -36.49 -17.25 35.93
C LEU A 3 -35.39 -16.17 35.76
N PRO A 4 -34.14 -16.54 35.45
CA PRO A 4 -33.09 -15.57 35.14
C PRO A 4 -33.19 -15.11 33.67
N PRO A 5 -32.66 -13.92 33.32
CA PRO A 5 -32.71 -13.39 31.97
C PRO A 5 -31.69 -14.10 31.08
N ALA A 6 -32.12 -14.47 29.86
CA ALA A 6 -31.27 -15.06 28.84
C ALA A 6 -30.23 -14.03 28.35
N ALA A 7 -28.94 -14.35 28.53
CA ALA A 7 -27.85 -13.60 27.94
C ALA A 7 -27.80 -13.83 26.43
N ALA A 8 -28.08 -12.78 25.64
CA ALA A 8 -27.92 -12.81 24.19
C ALA A 8 -26.42 -12.73 23.86
N LEU A 9 -25.84 -13.85 23.42
CA LEU A 9 -24.48 -13.92 22.90
C LEU A 9 -24.45 -13.30 21.49
N VAL A 10 -23.96 -12.08 21.36
CA VAL A 10 -23.75 -11.42 20.06
C VAL A 10 -22.53 -12.06 19.39
N LEU A 11 -22.77 -12.98 18.47
CA LEU A 11 -21.74 -13.58 17.63
C LEU A 11 -21.29 -12.54 16.59
N LEU A 12 -20.16 -11.88 16.84
CA LEU A 12 -19.48 -11.03 15.85
C LEU A 12 -18.94 -11.92 14.72
N LEU A 13 -19.73 -12.10 13.66
CA LEU A 13 -19.23 -12.64 12.39
C LEU A 13 -18.17 -11.68 11.84
N ARG A 14 -16.89 -12.00 12.07
CA ARG A 14 -15.80 -11.41 11.30
C ARG A 14 -15.96 -11.95 9.87
N LEU A 15 -16.43 -11.11 8.95
CA LEU A 15 -16.23 -11.39 7.53
C LEU A 15 -14.72 -11.44 7.28
N SER A 16 -14.16 -12.64 7.26
CA SER A 16 -12.85 -12.87 6.68
C SER A 16 -12.99 -12.57 5.19
N LEU A 17 -12.47 -11.43 4.73
CA LEU A 17 -12.13 -11.28 3.33
C LEU A 17 -11.25 -12.48 2.99
N ALA A 18 -11.69 -13.31 2.05
CA ALA A 18 -10.88 -14.41 1.55
C ALA A 18 -9.53 -13.83 1.13
N ALA A 19 -8.45 -14.37 1.71
CA ALA A 19 -7.10 -13.99 1.31
C ALA A 19 -6.96 -14.32 -0.18
N GLU A 20 -6.59 -13.33 -0.99
CA GLU A 20 -6.27 -13.58 -2.39
C GLU A 20 -5.14 -14.62 -2.47
N PRO A 21 -5.12 -15.47 -3.52
CA PRO A 21 -4.01 -16.38 -3.75
C PRO A 21 -2.69 -15.59 -3.76
N ALA A 22 -1.70 -16.13 -3.07
CA ALA A 22 -0.35 -15.58 -3.07
C ALA A 22 0.17 -15.59 -4.51
N ALA A 23 0.75 -14.48 -4.94
CA ALA A 23 1.43 -14.42 -6.22
C ALA A 23 2.68 -15.32 -6.17
N ASP A 24 3.14 -15.76 -7.35
CA ASP A 24 4.33 -16.60 -7.43
C ASP A 24 5.53 -15.89 -6.78
N PRO A 25 6.35 -16.62 -6.00
CA PRO A 25 7.55 -16.05 -5.42
C PRO A 25 8.50 -15.49 -6.49
N ILE A 26 9.19 -14.41 -6.14
CA ILE A 26 10.26 -13.86 -6.98
C ILE A 26 11.46 -14.80 -6.94
N ASP A 27 11.97 -15.15 -8.13
CA ASP A 27 13.25 -15.82 -8.24
C ASP A 27 14.40 -14.81 -8.04
N ILE A 28 15.18 -15.03 -6.98
CA ILE A 28 16.37 -14.22 -6.65
C ILE A 28 17.68 -14.92 -7.00
N SER A 29 17.66 -16.07 -7.68
CA SER A 29 18.84 -16.92 -7.88
C SER A 29 20.02 -16.17 -8.52
N ALA A 30 19.75 -15.23 -9.43
CA ALA A 30 20.78 -14.42 -10.10
C ALA A 30 21.51 -13.43 -9.17
N VAL A 31 20.90 -13.06 -8.04
CA VAL A 31 21.43 -12.04 -7.12
C VAL A 31 21.61 -12.54 -5.69
N ARG A 32 21.24 -13.79 -5.41
CA ARG A 32 21.18 -14.40 -4.07
C ARG A 32 22.46 -14.14 -3.25
N GLU A 33 23.62 -14.40 -3.85
CA GLU A 33 24.92 -14.26 -3.17
C GLU A 33 25.40 -12.81 -3.03
N LYS A 34 24.75 -11.89 -3.76
CA LYS A 34 25.07 -10.45 -3.78
C LYS A 34 24.15 -9.64 -2.86
N LEU A 35 23.10 -10.25 -2.31
CA LEU A 35 22.19 -9.57 -1.39
C LEU A 35 22.89 -9.31 -0.06
N VAL A 36 22.85 -8.05 0.37
CA VAL A 36 23.18 -7.65 1.73
C VAL A 36 21.90 -7.67 2.54
N VAL A 37 21.94 -8.31 3.70
CA VAL A 37 20.83 -8.29 4.66
C VAL A 37 21.24 -7.46 5.86
N VAL A 38 20.38 -6.51 6.23
CA VAL A 38 20.59 -5.63 7.39
C VAL A 38 19.42 -5.78 8.37
N GLU A 39 19.69 -5.57 9.67
CA GLU A 39 18.70 -5.64 10.74
C GLU A 39 18.70 -4.38 11.63
N ASP A 40 17.56 -4.06 12.23
CA ASP A 40 17.38 -2.94 13.16
C ASP A 40 17.56 -3.33 14.65
N GLY A 41 17.86 -4.59 14.93
CA GLY A 41 17.96 -5.15 16.28
C GLY A 41 16.62 -5.45 16.95
N GLN A 42 15.48 -5.25 16.27
CA GLN A 42 14.13 -5.58 16.74
C GLN A 42 13.55 -6.82 16.02
N GLY A 43 14.37 -7.48 15.20
CA GLY A 43 13.94 -8.63 14.40
C GLY A 43 13.32 -8.25 13.06
N HIS A 44 13.56 -7.03 12.58
CA HIS A 44 13.17 -6.61 11.24
C HIS A 44 14.36 -6.56 10.29
N TYR A 45 14.11 -6.85 9.02
CA TYR A 45 15.17 -7.07 8.04
C TYR A 45 14.89 -6.35 6.72
N ILE A 46 15.95 -5.83 6.13
CA ILE A 46 15.96 -5.38 4.74
C ILE A 46 17.01 -6.20 3.99
N ALA A 47 16.60 -6.84 2.90
CA ALA A 47 17.51 -7.45 1.95
C ALA A 47 17.61 -6.54 0.73
N VAL A 48 18.83 -6.18 0.34
CA VAL A 48 19.09 -5.22 -0.72
C VAL A 48 20.27 -5.68 -1.57
N LEU A 49 20.20 -5.46 -2.89
CA LEU A 49 21.39 -5.53 -3.75
C LEU A 49 21.99 -4.12 -3.84
N PRO A 50 22.96 -3.72 -3.02
CA PRO A 50 23.34 -2.30 -2.88
C PRO A 50 23.80 -1.67 -4.20
N PHE A 51 24.64 -2.40 -4.93
CA PHE A 51 25.26 -1.97 -6.17
C PHE A 51 25.00 -3.03 -7.25
N GLY A 52 24.37 -2.60 -8.34
CA GLY A 52 24.02 -3.44 -9.47
C GLY A 52 23.51 -2.59 -10.62
N ASP A 53 23.11 -3.24 -11.71
CA ASP A 53 22.74 -2.56 -12.96
C ASP A 53 21.39 -1.82 -12.85
N SER A 54 20.55 -2.17 -11.87
CA SER A 54 19.23 -1.60 -11.65
C SER A 54 19.08 -1.10 -10.22
N ILE A 55 18.73 0.18 -10.07
CA ILE A 55 18.31 0.76 -8.78
C ILE A 55 16.85 0.43 -8.44
N TRP A 56 16.07 -0.03 -9.44
CA TRP A 56 14.63 -0.26 -9.33
C TRP A 56 14.30 -1.58 -8.65
N ASP A 57 15.25 -2.53 -8.68
CA ASP A 57 15.04 -3.91 -8.29
C ASP A 57 15.77 -4.25 -6.99
N HIS A 58 15.37 -5.39 -6.41
CA HIS A 58 16.06 -6.01 -5.29
C HIS A 58 16.20 -5.15 -4.04
N LEU A 59 15.15 -4.41 -3.67
CA LEU A 59 14.93 -3.90 -2.32
C LEU A 59 13.76 -4.67 -1.71
N TYR A 60 14.01 -5.41 -0.63
CA TYR A 60 13.01 -6.25 0.01
C TYR A 60 12.92 -5.97 1.51
N TRP A 61 11.70 -6.01 2.01
CA TRP A 61 11.36 -5.79 3.42
C TRP A 61 10.83 -7.07 4.05
N SER A 62 11.28 -7.39 5.26
CA SER A 62 10.72 -8.48 6.06
C SER A 62 10.56 -8.08 7.51
N GLN A 63 9.42 -8.44 8.09
CA GLN A 63 9.13 -8.24 9.51
C GLN A 63 9.66 -9.38 10.39
N ASP A 64 10.06 -10.52 9.80
CA ASP A 64 10.39 -11.75 10.54
C ASP A 64 11.61 -12.51 9.98
N GLY A 65 12.18 -12.05 8.88
CA GLY A 65 13.31 -12.70 8.19
C GLY A 65 12.90 -13.94 7.39
N ARG A 66 11.61 -14.23 7.24
CA ARG A 66 11.08 -15.38 6.50
C ARG A 66 10.42 -14.98 5.20
N ASP A 67 9.56 -13.96 5.26
CA ASP A 67 8.84 -13.46 4.09
C ASP A 67 9.35 -12.06 3.74
N PHE A 68 9.96 -11.92 2.57
CA PHE A 68 10.54 -10.69 2.04
C PHE A 68 9.67 -10.14 0.91
N TYR A 69 9.08 -8.97 1.10
CA TYR A 69 8.25 -8.30 0.10
C TYR A 69 9.05 -7.26 -0.67
N GLN A 70 9.01 -7.32 -1.99
CA GLN A 70 9.66 -6.34 -2.85
C GLN A 70 9.06 -4.95 -2.65
N GLN A 71 9.93 -3.95 -2.51
CA GLN A 71 9.55 -2.56 -2.41
C GLN A 71 9.43 -1.93 -3.79
N ARG A 72 8.45 -1.05 -3.96
CA ARG A 72 8.24 -0.34 -5.23
C ARG A 72 9.13 0.89 -5.27
N VAL A 73 10.36 0.74 -5.74
CA VAL A 73 11.31 1.83 -5.91
C VAL A 73 10.90 2.69 -7.12
N PHE A 74 10.92 4.01 -6.97
CA PHE A 74 10.62 4.96 -8.06
C PHE A 74 11.66 6.09 -8.17
N GLY A 75 12.63 6.14 -7.27
CA GLY A 75 13.77 7.04 -7.37
C GLY A 75 14.95 6.51 -6.57
N GLY A 76 16.12 7.09 -6.79
CA GLY A 76 17.33 6.69 -6.09
C GLY A 76 18.58 7.05 -6.88
N GLY A 77 19.73 6.68 -6.31
CA GLY A 77 21.04 6.88 -6.92
C GLY A 77 22.12 6.16 -6.14
N SER A 78 23.32 6.13 -6.71
CA SER A 78 24.51 5.57 -6.07
C SER A 78 25.74 6.37 -6.44
N SER A 79 26.69 6.46 -5.51
CA SER A 79 28.04 7.00 -5.77
C SER A 79 29.06 5.89 -5.53
N GLY A 80 29.62 5.39 -6.63
CA GLY A 80 30.57 4.28 -6.60
C GLY A 80 30.05 3.09 -5.79
N THR A 81 30.82 2.68 -4.79
CA THR A 81 30.44 1.65 -3.81
C THR A 81 30.33 2.21 -2.38
N GLU A 82 30.33 3.54 -2.25
CA GLU A 82 30.39 4.23 -0.97
C GLU A 82 29.00 4.60 -0.46
N SER A 83 28.06 4.87 -1.36
CA SER A 83 26.68 5.23 -0.99
C SER A 83 25.65 4.85 -2.04
N PHE A 84 24.43 4.60 -1.56
CA PHE A 84 23.23 4.49 -2.37
C PHE A 84 22.01 5.00 -1.61
N ASP A 85 20.98 5.42 -2.33
CA ASP A 85 19.64 5.71 -1.80
C ASP A 85 18.58 5.13 -2.74
N ARG A 86 17.48 4.64 -2.17
CA ARG A 86 16.30 4.14 -2.87
C ARG A 86 15.05 4.73 -2.26
N SER A 87 14.41 5.63 -2.99
CA SER A 87 13.08 6.13 -2.66
C SER A 87 12.01 5.13 -3.11
N PHE A 88 11.15 4.71 -2.19
CA PHE A 88 10.14 3.68 -2.44
C PHE A 88 8.74 4.15 -2.07
N TRP A 89 7.74 3.50 -2.67
CA TRP A 89 6.34 3.85 -2.49
C TRP A 89 5.91 3.68 -1.02
N GLU A 90 5.73 4.80 -0.34
CA GLU A 90 5.13 4.90 0.98
C GLU A 90 4.13 6.08 0.98
N PRO A 91 2.83 5.80 0.79
CA PRO A 91 1.83 6.85 0.61
C PRO A 91 1.48 7.60 1.92
N ARG A 92 1.83 7.08 3.09
CA ARG A 92 1.48 7.71 4.38
C ARG A 92 2.46 8.81 4.77
N VAL A 93 3.65 8.83 4.16
CA VAL A 93 4.63 9.90 4.36
C VAL A 93 4.40 11.01 3.32
N ARG A 94 4.55 12.28 3.75
CA ARG A 94 4.42 13.42 2.84
C ARG A 94 5.65 13.58 1.95
N GLY A 95 5.40 13.94 0.70
CA GLY A 95 6.44 14.18 -0.31
C GLY A 95 6.93 12.88 -0.95
N ARG A 96 7.26 12.93 -2.25
CA ARG A 96 7.66 11.71 -2.99
C ARG A 96 8.91 11.08 -2.36
N SER A 97 9.95 11.83 -2.06
CA SER A 97 11.18 11.31 -1.43
C SER A 97 11.09 11.14 0.10
N GLY A 98 9.88 11.14 0.67
CA GLY A 98 9.70 11.07 2.12
C GLY A 98 10.03 9.70 2.71
N ALA A 99 10.02 8.63 1.90
CA ALA A 99 10.46 7.32 2.33
C ALA A 99 11.58 6.79 1.44
N SER A 100 12.72 6.52 2.05
CA SER A 100 13.87 5.98 1.36
C SER A 100 14.70 5.08 2.25
N PHE A 101 15.45 4.18 1.62
CA PHE A 101 16.42 3.34 2.28
C PHE A 101 17.75 3.44 1.56
N GLY A 102 18.82 3.64 2.31
CA GLY A 102 20.13 3.90 1.73
C GLY A 102 21.27 3.53 2.66
N MET A 103 22.46 3.59 2.10
CA MET A 103 23.72 3.49 2.82
C MET A 103 24.56 4.74 2.54
N HIS A 104 25.14 5.31 3.58
CA HIS A 104 26.15 6.36 3.48
C HIS A 104 27.25 6.06 4.50
N ASP A 105 28.52 6.11 4.09
CA ASP A 105 29.69 5.78 4.94
C ASP A 105 29.51 4.47 5.73
N ALA A 106 29.13 3.40 5.01
CA ALA A 106 28.85 2.06 5.56
C ALA A 106 27.71 1.99 6.61
N THR A 107 26.96 3.08 6.81
CA THR A 107 25.80 3.12 7.71
C THR A 107 24.52 3.01 6.92
N TYR A 108 23.70 1.98 7.20
CA TYR A 108 22.41 1.79 6.55
C TYR A 108 21.32 2.51 7.32
N LYS A 109 20.49 3.27 6.62
CA LYS A 109 19.40 4.05 7.22
C LYS A 109 18.12 3.92 6.42
N LEU A 110 17.02 3.77 7.15
CA LEU A 110 15.66 3.88 6.67
C LEU A 110 15.11 5.24 7.09
N TRP A 111 14.65 6.04 6.14
CA TRP A 111 13.91 7.26 6.37
C TRP A 111 12.43 7.03 6.10
N CYS A 112 11.60 7.45 7.04
CA CYS A 112 10.15 7.47 6.93
C CYS A 112 9.64 8.83 7.45
N GLY A 113 9.64 9.83 6.58
CA GLY A 113 9.39 11.22 6.94
C GLY A 113 10.54 11.77 7.76
N GLU A 114 10.24 12.26 8.96
CA GLU A 114 11.26 12.80 9.87
C GLU A 114 11.95 11.71 10.71
N ARG A 115 11.42 10.48 10.70
CA ARG A 115 12.00 9.35 11.45
C ARG A 115 13.09 8.69 10.63
N ALA A 116 14.24 8.48 11.27
CA ALA A 116 15.35 7.70 10.74
C ALA A 116 15.61 6.49 11.64
N THR A 117 15.78 5.31 11.05
CA THR A 117 16.12 4.07 11.76
C THR A 117 17.43 3.54 11.19
N GLU A 118 18.39 3.25 12.04
CA GLU A 118 19.68 2.67 11.64
C GLU A 118 19.57 1.15 11.58
N PHE A 119 20.15 0.59 10.52
CA PHE A 119 20.25 -0.85 10.32
C PHE A 119 21.73 -1.26 10.28
N LYS A 120 22.01 -2.47 10.75
CA LYS A 120 23.36 -3.05 10.76
C LYS A 120 23.40 -4.28 9.86
N PRO A 121 24.47 -4.47 9.06
CA PRO A 121 24.65 -5.69 8.31
C PRO A 121 24.63 -6.92 9.22
N LEU A 122 23.92 -7.95 8.78
CA LEU A 122 24.05 -9.28 9.36
C LEU A 122 25.44 -9.85 9.04
N GLU A 123 25.91 -10.69 9.94
CA GLU A 123 27.06 -11.55 9.65
C GLU A 123 26.76 -12.40 8.39
N GLN A 124 27.77 -12.58 7.53
CA GLN A 124 27.60 -13.14 6.20
C GLN A 124 26.96 -14.54 6.22
N GLY A 125 27.42 -15.44 7.09
CA GLY A 125 26.84 -16.78 7.25
C GLY A 125 25.36 -16.74 7.65
N LYS A 126 24.98 -15.85 8.57
CA LYS A 126 23.57 -15.64 8.94
C LYS A 126 22.75 -15.09 7.77
N ALA A 127 23.27 -14.11 7.04
CA ALA A 127 22.60 -13.54 5.88
C ALA A 127 22.36 -14.60 4.79
N THR A 128 23.38 -15.40 4.46
CA THR A 128 23.28 -16.50 3.48
C THR A 128 22.26 -17.54 3.93
N ALA A 129 22.27 -17.96 5.19
CA ALA A 129 21.29 -18.91 5.72
C ALA A 129 19.85 -18.36 5.64
N MET A 130 19.66 -17.08 5.99
CA MET A 130 18.36 -16.41 5.94
C MET A 130 17.83 -16.33 4.50
N VAL A 131 18.62 -15.79 3.57
CA VAL A 131 18.24 -15.71 2.15
C VAL A 131 18.02 -17.11 1.55
N GLY A 132 18.77 -18.10 2.02
CA GLY A 132 18.62 -19.52 1.68
C GLY A 132 17.23 -20.09 2.00
N GLY A 133 16.71 -19.78 3.19
CA GLY A 133 15.44 -20.33 3.69
C GLY A 133 14.22 -19.43 3.52
N ALA A 134 14.41 -18.17 3.12
CA ALA A 134 13.34 -17.18 2.99
C ALA A 134 12.57 -17.26 1.67
N LYS A 135 11.37 -16.71 1.67
CA LYS A 135 10.51 -16.53 0.49
C LYS A 135 10.51 -15.07 0.08
N PHE A 136 10.70 -14.82 -1.21
CA PHE A 136 10.65 -13.49 -1.79
C PHE A 136 9.34 -13.33 -2.56
N HIS A 137 8.62 -12.26 -2.27
CA HIS A 137 7.29 -11.98 -2.79
C HIS A 137 7.31 -10.69 -3.61
N PRO A 138 6.44 -10.58 -4.64
CA PRO A 138 6.15 -9.30 -5.25
C PRO A 138 5.59 -8.30 -4.22
N PRO A 139 5.49 -7.01 -4.59
CA PRO A 139 5.01 -6.01 -3.66
C PRO A 139 3.65 -6.39 -3.07
N ARG A 140 3.57 -6.40 -1.73
CA ARG A 140 2.38 -6.84 -0.98
C ARG A 140 1.13 -6.05 -1.37
N TRP A 141 1.29 -4.74 -1.57
CA TRP A 141 0.18 -3.86 -1.90
C TRP A 141 -0.16 -3.88 -3.40
N LYS A 142 -1.37 -4.34 -3.69
CA LYS A 142 -1.87 -4.60 -5.05
C LYS A 142 -2.77 -3.50 -5.63
N TYR A 143 -3.27 -2.58 -4.80
CA TYR A 143 -4.19 -1.53 -5.24
C TYR A 143 -3.51 -0.16 -5.22
N ARG A 144 -4.02 0.78 -6.02
CA ARG A 144 -3.62 2.18 -5.99
C ARG A 144 -4.86 3.05 -5.94
N ALA A 145 -4.72 4.19 -5.29
CA ALA A 145 -5.72 5.25 -5.37
C ALA A 145 -5.95 5.63 -6.83
N TYR A 146 -7.22 5.72 -7.20
CA TYR A 146 -7.66 6.00 -8.56
C TYR A 146 -8.38 7.34 -8.64
N ALA A 147 -9.38 7.55 -7.78
CA ALA A 147 -10.13 8.78 -7.72
C ALA A 147 -10.60 9.08 -6.30
N LEU A 148 -10.72 10.36 -5.97
CA LEU A 148 -11.28 10.83 -4.71
C LEU A 148 -12.20 12.01 -4.98
N ALA A 149 -13.39 11.98 -4.38
CA ALA A 149 -14.33 13.08 -4.39
C ALA A 149 -14.99 13.24 -3.02
N ARG A 150 -15.56 14.42 -2.76
CA ARG A 150 -16.26 14.74 -1.52
C ARG A 150 -17.47 15.62 -1.77
N ASP A 151 -18.54 15.44 -1.01
CA ASP A 151 -19.65 16.39 -0.98
C ASP A 151 -19.46 17.50 0.06
N ASP A 152 -20.38 18.46 0.10
CA ASP A 152 -20.33 19.57 1.07
C ASP A 152 -20.60 19.14 2.52
N ALA A 153 -21.23 17.99 2.73
CA ALA A 153 -21.48 17.42 4.05
C ALA A 153 -20.26 16.69 4.64
N GLY A 154 -19.20 16.49 3.85
CA GLY A 154 -17.98 15.80 4.29
C GLY A 154 -18.01 14.29 4.06
N THR A 155 -18.94 13.79 3.26
CA THR A 155 -18.93 12.41 2.77
C THR A 155 -17.91 12.29 1.66
N TYR A 156 -16.99 11.33 1.80
CA TYR A 156 -16.02 10.99 0.77
C TYR A 156 -16.54 9.86 -0.11
N TYR A 157 -16.06 9.86 -1.36
CA TYR A 157 -16.24 8.82 -2.35
C TYR A 157 -14.86 8.50 -2.91
N TYR A 158 -14.38 7.30 -2.66
CA TYR A 158 -13.01 6.90 -2.97
C TYR A 158 -13.03 5.66 -3.85
N VAL A 159 -12.29 5.71 -4.95
CA VAL A 159 -12.04 4.56 -5.82
C VAL A 159 -10.58 4.20 -5.74
N ASP A 160 -10.31 2.92 -5.50
CA ASP A 160 -9.02 2.31 -5.77
C ASP A 160 -9.14 1.36 -6.97
N ARG A 161 -7.99 1.06 -7.57
CA ARG A 161 -7.87 0.13 -8.68
C ARG A 161 -6.69 -0.79 -8.47
N ARG A 162 -6.80 -2.03 -8.91
CA ARG A 162 -5.67 -2.93 -9.00
C ARG A 162 -4.56 -2.31 -9.87
N ARG A 163 -3.31 -2.49 -9.42
CA ARG A 163 -2.11 -1.86 -10.00
C ARG A 163 -1.69 -2.49 -11.33
N ASP A 164 -2.17 -3.69 -11.64
CA ASP A 164 -1.85 -4.37 -12.88
C ASP A 164 -2.25 -3.50 -14.08
N GLU A 165 -1.38 -3.50 -15.10
CA GLU A 165 -1.60 -2.70 -16.29
C GLU A 165 -2.91 -3.10 -16.97
N GLY A 166 -3.69 -2.11 -17.41
CA GLY A 166 -5.01 -2.35 -18.02
C GLY A 166 -6.09 -2.93 -17.10
N SER A 167 -5.81 -3.17 -15.80
CA SER A 167 -6.82 -3.76 -14.91
C SER A 167 -8.04 -2.88 -14.73
N MET A 168 -9.22 -3.47 -14.92
CA MET A 168 -10.54 -2.89 -14.67
C MET A 168 -11.11 -3.31 -13.31
N GLU A 169 -10.26 -3.83 -12.43
CA GLU A 169 -10.66 -4.24 -11.09
C GLU A 169 -10.64 -3.03 -10.15
N PHE A 170 -11.82 -2.45 -9.93
CA PHE A 170 -12.03 -1.29 -9.08
C PHE A 170 -12.74 -1.65 -7.77
N ARG A 171 -12.47 -0.88 -6.73
CA ARG A 171 -13.25 -0.91 -5.48
C ARG A 171 -13.70 0.51 -5.15
N LEU A 172 -14.96 0.66 -4.79
CA LEU A 172 -15.56 1.94 -4.44
C LEU A 172 -15.93 1.92 -2.95
N TYR A 173 -15.60 3.00 -2.26
CA TYR A 173 -15.90 3.22 -0.85
C TYR A 173 -16.64 4.55 -0.69
N SER A 174 -17.51 4.63 0.31
CA SER A 174 -18.17 5.89 0.70
C SER A 174 -18.34 6.00 2.21
N GLY A 175 -18.28 7.23 2.72
CA GLY A 175 -18.52 7.54 4.13
C GLY A 175 -17.74 8.76 4.60
N PRO A 176 -17.92 9.18 5.86
CA PRO A 176 -17.11 10.24 6.43
C PRO A 176 -15.68 9.74 6.69
N ARG A 177 -14.77 10.70 6.89
CA ARG A 177 -13.37 10.43 7.29
C ARG A 177 -13.33 9.43 8.46
N GLY A 178 -12.40 8.48 8.39
CA GLY A 178 -12.18 7.43 9.40
C GLY A 178 -13.19 6.29 9.40
N SER A 179 -14.26 6.34 8.60
CA SER A 179 -15.33 5.32 8.62
C SER A 179 -15.92 5.03 7.24
N MET A 180 -15.10 5.16 6.20
CA MET A 180 -15.50 4.76 4.85
C MET A 180 -15.81 3.27 4.78
N LYS A 181 -16.89 2.92 4.07
CA LYS A 181 -17.36 1.55 3.90
C LYS A 181 -17.30 1.16 2.42
N PRO A 182 -16.94 -0.09 2.11
CA PRO A 182 -16.99 -0.59 0.73
C PRO A 182 -18.44 -0.59 0.23
N LEU A 183 -18.64 -0.11 -0.99
CA LEU A 183 -19.88 -0.22 -1.72
C LEU A 183 -19.81 -1.40 -2.68
N LYS A 184 -20.82 -2.27 -2.64
CA LYS A 184 -20.88 -3.40 -3.56
C LYS A 184 -21.12 -2.91 -4.99
N MET A 185 -20.07 -3.01 -5.81
CA MET A 185 -20.09 -2.67 -7.22
C MET A 185 -20.97 -3.66 -8.00
N VAL A 186 -21.70 -3.14 -8.98
CA VAL A 186 -22.61 -3.88 -9.86
C VAL A 186 -22.12 -3.80 -11.30
N ASN A 187 -21.63 -2.63 -11.74
CA ASN A 187 -21.13 -2.42 -13.09
C ASN A 187 -20.07 -1.31 -13.10
N VAL A 188 -19.17 -1.39 -14.08
CA VAL A 188 -18.23 -0.32 -14.43
C VAL A 188 -18.35 -0.06 -15.93
N VAL A 189 -18.59 1.20 -16.30
CA VAL A 189 -18.54 1.66 -17.69
C VAL A 189 -17.37 2.62 -17.81
N SER A 190 -16.49 2.37 -18.76
CA SER A 190 -15.30 3.19 -19.01
C SER A 190 -15.20 3.49 -20.49
N ASP A 191 -15.27 4.77 -20.84
CA ASP A 191 -15.21 5.26 -22.22
C ASP A 191 -14.46 6.61 -22.29
N SER A 192 -14.47 7.26 -23.46
CA SER A 192 -13.79 8.55 -23.67
C SER A 192 -14.38 9.70 -22.83
N GLU A 193 -15.53 9.51 -22.19
CA GLU A 193 -16.16 10.48 -21.30
C GLU A 193 -15.89 10.17 -19.82
N GLY A 194 -15.07 9.16 -19.51
CA GLY A 194 -14.64 8.80 -18.16
C GLY A 194 -15.26 7.50 -17.65
N ASP A 195 -15.35 7.38 -16.32
CA ASP A 195 -15.75 6.15 -15.65
C ASP A 195 -17.04 6.31 -14.86
N ILE A 196 -17.93 5.33 -14.97
CA ILE A 196 -19.17 5.24 -14.22
C ILE A 196 -19.15 3.97 -13.39
N PHE A 197 -19.25 4.12 -12.07
CA PHE A 197 -19.28 3.04 -11.09
C PHE A 197 -20.70 2.89 -10.54
N SER A 198 -21.40 1.84 -10.96
CA SER A 198 -22.74 1.54 -10.46
C SER A 198 -22.68 0.64 -9.24
N THR A 199 -23.45 0.97 -8.20
CA THR A 199 -23.59 0.16 -6.97
C THR A 199 -25.07 -0.02 -6.64
N LYS A 200 -25.39 -0.93 -5.72
CA LYS A 200 -26.77 -1.06 -5.21
C LYS A 200 -27.28 0.20 -4.50
N ALA A 201 -26.37 1.03 -3.97
CA ALA A 201 -26.72 2.24 -3.23
C ALA A 201 -26.95 3.46 -4.14
N GLY A 202 -26.51 3.39 -5.39
CA GLY A 202 -26.48 4.52 -6.32
C GLY A 202 -25.32 4.39 -7.31
N GLU A 203 -25.18 5.38 -8.17
CA GLU A 203 -24.16 5.42 -9.22
C GLU A 203 -23.21 6.59 -8.95
N LEU A 204 -21.92 6.31 -8.92
CA LEU A 204 -20.89 7.34 -8.94
C LEU A 204 -20.45 7.54 -10.38
N ARG A 205 -20.66 8.73 -10.92
CA ARG A 205 -20.14 9.14 -12.21
C ARG A 205 -18.89 9.98 -12.00
N LEU A 206 -17.73 9.47 -12.43
CA LEU A 206 -16.44 10.14 -12.38
C LEU A 206 -15.98 10.46 -13.80
N VAL A 207 -16.00 11.75 -14.16
CA VAL A 207 -15.50 12.22 -15.45
C VAL A 207 -14.09 12.74 -15.23
N LEU A 208 -13.10 11.86 -15.41
CA LEU A 208 -11.70 12.12 -15.07
C LEU A 208 -11.07 13.23 -15.92
N ASP A 209 -11.47 13.36 -17.18
CA ASP A 209 -10.92 14.38 -18.10
C ASP A 209 -11.53 15.77 -17.93
N LYS A 210 -12.74 15.85 -17.36
CA LYS A 210 -13.43 17.14 -17.11
C LYS A 210 -13.36 17.57 -15.64
N LYS A 211 -12.68 16.78 -14.78
CA LYS A 211 -12.62 16.96 -13.32
C LYS A 211 -14.00 17.05 -12.66
N GLU A 212 -15.03 16.48 -13.28
CA GLU A 212 -16.39 16.48 -12.74
C GLU A 212 -16.66 15.14 -12.06
N SER A 213 -17.23 15.20 -10.86
CA SER A 213 -17.67 14.03 -10.11
C SER A 213 -19.11 14.24 -9.66
N ALA A 214 -19.97 13.25 -9.84
CA ALA A 214 -21.34 13.32 -9.39
C ALA A 214 -21.82 11.98 -8.82
N TRP A 215 -22.60 12.05 -7.75
CA TRP A 215 -23.32 10.90 -7.20
C TRP A 215 -24.78 10.97 -7.63
N VAL A 216 -25.30 9.88 -8.16
CA VAL A 216 -26.71 9.75 -8.55
C VAL A 216 -27.36 8.68 -7.70
N GLN A 217 -28.36 9.06 -6.92
CA GLN A 217 -29.12 8.14 -6.10
C GLN A 217 -30.61 8.40 -6.27
N LYS A 218 -31.36 7.36 -6.67
CA LYS A 218 -32.82 7.42 -6.88
C LYS A 218 -33.23 8.60 -7.78
N GLY A 219 -32.48 8.81 -8.87
CA GLY A 219 -32.72 9.89 -9.84
C GLY A 219 -32.25 11.29 -9.40
N LYS A 220 -31.79 11.46 -8.15
CA LYS A 220 -31.23 12.73 -7.68
C LYS A 220 -29.73 12.78 -7.96
N ARG A 221 -29.30 13.77 -8.73
CA ARG A 221 -27.89 14.04 -9.00
C ARG A 221 -27.34 15.03 -7.97
N GLN A 222 -26.23 14.66 -7.35
CA GLN A 222 -25.48 15.47 -6.42
C GLN A 222 -24.08 15.71 -7.00
N GLN A 223 -23.72 16.97 -7.19
CA GLN A 223 -22.38 17.32 -7.62
C GLN A 223 -21.39 17.10 -6.47
N LEU A 224 -20.22 16.56 -6.79
CA LEU A 224 -19.13 16.33 -5.85
C LEU A 224 -17.93 17.20 -6.21
N LYS A 225 -17.15 17.55 -5.20
CA LYS A 225 -15.84 18.19 -5.36
C LYS A 225 -14.80 17.12 -5.61
N SER A 226 -14.21 17.12 -6.80
CA SER A 226 -13.07 16.27 -7.14
C SER A 226 -11.85 16.69 -6.33
N LEU A 227 -11.22 15.74 -5.65
CA LEU A 227 -10.01 15.95 -4.85
C LEU A 227 -8.84 15.25 -5.54
N PRO A 228 -7.76 15.97 -5.93
CA PRO A 228 -6.62 15.34 -6.58
C PRO A 228 -6.02 14.25 -5.71
N VAL A 229 -5.84 13.05 -6.26
CA VAL A 229 -5.31 11.89 -5.52
C VAL A 229 -3.93 12.19 -4.96
N GLU A 230 -3.03 12.73 -5.79
CA GLU A 230 -1.63 13.02 -5.42
C GLU A 230 -1.53 13.97 -4.22
N ASP A 231 -2.41 14.97 -4.14
CA ASP A 231 -2.44 15.93 -3.03
C ASP A 231 -3.07 15.35 -1.75
N ASN A 232 -3.80 14.24 -1.88
CA ASN A 232 -4.59 13.63 -0.81
C ASN A 232 -4.13 12.20 -0.48
N VAL A 233 -2.95 11.77 -0.92
CA VAL A 233 -2.45 10.41 -0.70
C VAL A 233 -2.38 10.08 0.80
N ALA A 234 -1.80 10.95 1.62
CA ALA A 234 -1.74 10.72 3.07
C ALA A 234 -3.14 10.62 3.70
N LEU A 235 -4.09 11.45 3.27
CA LEU A 235 -5.49 11.35 3.71
C LEU A 235 -6.09 9.98 3.33
N ILE A 236 -5.90 9.54 2.08
CA ILE A 236 -6.44 8.29 1.57
C ILE A 236 -5.91 7.09 2.37
N TYR A 237 -4.60 7.05 2.62
CA TYR A 237 -3.97 5.86 3.20
C TYR A 237 -3.94 5.86 4.74
N SER A 238 -4.09 7.02 5.38
CA SER A 238 -4.03 7.11 6.86
C SER A 238 -5.39 7.44 7.50
N ASP A 239 -6.21 8.26 6.84
CA ASP A 239 -7.31 8.97 7.53
C ASP A 239 -8.71 8.57 7.08
N LEU A 240 -8.90 8.12 5.84
CA LEU A 240 -10.24 7.77 5.33
C LEU A 240 -10.82 6.51 6.00
N GLY A 241 -9.98 5.70 6.64
CA GLY A 241 -10.40 4.48 7.32
C GLY A 241 -10.50 3.24 6.40
N VAL A 242 -10.17 3.40 5.11
CA VAL A 242 -10.28 2.31 4.11
C VAL A 242 -9.27 1.20 4.38
N TYR A 243 -8.06 1.57 4.80
CA TYR A 243 -6.93 0.65 4.99
C TYR A 243 -6.53 0.51 6.46
N THR A 244 -7.39 0.94 7.40
CA THR A 244 -7.09 0.87 8.84
C THR A 244 -6.75 -0.56 9.26
N GLY A 245 -5.61 -0.71 9.95
CA GLY A 245 -5.13 -2.00 10.44
C GLY A 245 -4.49 -2.90 9.39
N GLN A 246 -4.36 -2.45 8.14
CA GLN A 246 -3.67 -3.20 7.09
C GLN A 246 -2.23 -2.70 6.92
N PRO A 247 -1.20 -3.56 7.07
CA PRO A 247 0.16 -3.19 6.72
C PRO A 247 0.28 -3.03 5.20
N LEU A 248 0.96 -1.99 4.74
CA LEU A 248 1.19 -1.76 3.31
C LEU A 248 2.28 -2.69 2.75
N GLY A 249 3.01 -3.39 3.62
CA GLY A 249 4.17 -4.20 3.29
C GLY A 249 5.42 -3.37 3.03
N THR A 250 5.53 -2.20 3.65
CA THR A 250 6.69 -1.31 3.55
C THR A 250 7.50 -1.31 4.84
N PRO A 251 8.80 -0.96 4.82
CA PRO A 251 9.57 -0.77 6.04
C PRO A 251 9.00 0.28 6.99
N CYS A 252 8.19 1.21 6.48
CA CYS A 252 7.51 2.22 7.30
C CYS A 252 6.23 1.69 7.98
N ASP A 253 5.90 0.39 7.85
CA ASP A 253 4.88 -0.25 8.70
C ASP A 253 5.32 -0.41 10.17
N LEU A 254 6.61 -0.22 10.46
CA LEU A 254 7.14 -0.17 11.82
C LEU A 254 6.71 1.08 12.62
N LEU A 255 6.05 2.04 11.97
CA LEU A 255 5.77 3.35 12.54
C LEU A 255 4.64 3.36 13.55
#